data_AF-A0A2R4CHU6-F1
#
_entry.id   AF-A0A2R4CHU6-F1
#
_cell.length_a   1.000
_cell.length_b   1.000
_cell.length_c   1.000
_cell.angle_alpha   90.00
_cell.angle_beta   90.00
_cell.angle_gamma   90.00
#
_symmetry.space_group_name_H-M   'P 1'
#
loop_
_entity.id
_entity.type
_entity.pdbx_description
1 polymer ?
#
loop_
_entity_poly.entity_id
_entity_poly.type
_entity_poly.pdbx_seq_one_letter_code
_entity_poly.pdbx_strand_id
1 'polypeptide(L)'
;MPRGASPKREHEYEKLEKQFEKEGRYKGREEEVAARIVNKQRKQFGETKGAKAKDRAGASPDRNVPIANYEHMTVPQVRSALAELTAAQRKKVRTYETAHKNRKGVLEALDRLH
;
A
#
# COMPACT_ATOMS: atom_id res chain seq x y z
N MET A 1 -12.65 3.93 -15.98
CA MET A 1 -11.20 3.58 -15.80
C MET A 1 -10.34 4.77 -15.30
N PRO A 2 -9.46 4.59 -14.29
CA PRO A 2 -8.64 5.68 -13.76
C PRO A 2 -7.45 6.05 -14.67
N ARG A 3 -7.39 7.31 -15.11
CA ARG A 3 -6.31 7.81 -15.98
C ARG A 3 -4.92 7.72 -15.32
N GLY A 4 -3.91 7.32 -16.10
CA GLY A 4 -2.52 7.22 -15.67
C GLY A 4 -2.24 6.12 -14.64
N ALA A 5 -3.09 5.08 -14.63
CA ALA A 5 -2.86 3.85 -13.90
C ALA A 5 -1.73 3.04 -14.59
N SER A 6 -1.09 2.13 -13.87
CA SER A 6 -0.15 1.18 -14.48
C SER A 6 -0.92 0.05 -15.17
N PRO A 7 -0.35 -0.66 -16.16
CA PRO A 7 -1.03 -1.78 -16.83
C PRO A 7 -1.64 -2.81 -15.88
N LYS A 8 -0.97 -3.07 -14.74
CA LYS A 8 -1.49 -3.94 -13.67
C LYS A 8 -2.81 -3.43 -13.07
N ARG A 9 -2.90 -2.13 -12.79
CA ARG A 9 -4.10 -1.50 -12.20
C ARG A 9 -5.23 -1.33 -13.20
N GLU A 10 -4.89 -1.21 -14.47
CA GLU A 10 -5.84 -1.21 -15.58
C GLU A 10 -6.54 -2.57 -15.68
N HIS A 11 -5.76 -3.65 -15.70
CA HIS A 11 -6.31 -5.01 -15.70
C HIS A 11 -7.14 -5.31 -14.43
N GLU A 12 -6.68 -4.86 -13.27
CA GLU A 12 -7.42 -5.02 -12.01
C GLU A 12 -8.76 -4.27 -12.02
N TYR A 13 -8.79 -3.05 -12.58
CA TYR A 13 -10.02 -2.29 -12.77
C TYR A 13 -11.03 -3.07 -13.64
N GLU A 14 -10.61 -3.54 -14.81
CA GLU A 14 -11.48 -4.31 -15.72
C GLU A 14 -12.01 -5.59 -15.08
N LYS A 15 -11.16 -6.27 -14.30
CA LYS A 15 -11.56 -7.49 -13.59
C LYS A 15 -12.63 -7.21 -12.54
N LEU A 16 -12.46 -6.13 -11.75
CA LEU A 16 -13.42 -5.73 -10.73
C LEU A 16 -14.75 -5.29 -11.35
N GLU A 17 -14.71 -4.47 -12.40
CA GLU A 17 -15.89 -4.03 -13.14
C GLU A 17 -16.68 -5.22 -13.67
N LYS A 18 -16.05 -6.12 -14.42
CA LYS A 18 -16.69 -7.35 -14.95
C LYS A 18 -17.22 -8.25 -13.84
N GLN A 19 -16.55 -8.30 -12.69
CA GLN A 19 -17.03 -9.07 -11.55
C GLN A 19 -18.29 -8.45 -10.94
N PHE A 20 -18.32 -7.13 -10.74
CA PHE A 20 -19.47 -6.42 -10.19
C PHE A 20 -20.69 -6.50 -11.10
N GLU A 21 -20.49 -6.38 -12.42
CA GLU A 21 -21.55 -6.57 -13.41
C GLU A 21 -22.15 -7.99 -13.34
N LYS A 22 -21.29 -9.02 -13.28
CA LYS A 22 -21.73 -10.43 -13.17
C LYS A 22 -22.46 -10.72 -11.87
N GLU A 23 -21.99 -10.16 -10.76
CA GLU A 23 -22.62 -10.32 -9.45
C GLU A 23 -23.89 -9.46 -9.29
N GLY A 24 -24.16 -8.52 -10.21
CA GLY A 24 -25.21 -7.51 -10.06
C GLY A 24 -24.97 -6.59 -8.86
N ARG A 25 -23.73 -6.56 -8.35
CA ARG A 25 -23.35 -5.82 -7.15
C ARG A 25 -23.00 -4.41 -7.59
N TYR A 26 -23.74 -3.41 -7.08
CA TYR A 26 -23.59 -1.99 -7.44
C TYR A 26 -24.13 -1.60 -8.83
N LYS A 27 -25.30 -2.11 -9.21
CA LYS A 27 -26.00 -1.77 -10.46
C LYS A 27 -25.94 -0.27 -10.82
N GLY A 28 -25.33 0.04 -11.96
CA GLY A 28 -25.16 1.41 -12.50
C GLY A 28 -24.00 2.21 -11.87
N ARG A 29 -23.18 1.58 -11.02
CA ARG A 29 -22.01 2.20 -10.35
C ARG A 29 -20.78 1.28 -10.34
N GLU A 30 -20.79 0.19 -11.09
CA GLU A 30 -19.73 -0.82 -11.15
C GLU A 30 -18.39 -0.17 -11.50
N GLU A 31 -18.36 0.63 -12.56
CA GLU A 31 -17.21 1.41 -13.00
C GLU A 31 -16.68 2.36 -11.92
N GLU A 32 -17.57 3.13 -11.29
CA GLU A 32 -17.19 4.10 -10.26
C GLU A 32 -16.56 3.39 -9.06
N VAL A 33 -17.19 2.30 -8.60
CA VAL A 33 -16.73 1.52 -7.46
C VAL A 33 -15.40 0.85 -7.78
N ALA A 34 -15.24 0.24 -8.96
CA ALA A 34 -13.99 -0.34 -9.41
C ALA A 34 -12.86 0.71 -9.48
N ALA A 35 -13.13 1.88 -10.07
CA ALA A 35 -12.17 2.97 -10.14
C ALA A 35 -11.77 3.47 -8.74
N ARG A 36 -12.74 3.57 -7.82
CA ARG A 36 -12.51 4.00 -6.43
C ARG A 36 -11.64 2.99 -5.67
N ILE A 37 -11.88 1.69 -5.85
CA ILE A 37 -11.07 0.64 -5.24
C ILE A 37 -9.62 0.72 -5.75
N VAL A 38 -9.43 0.78 -7.07
CA VAL A 38 -8.10 0.88 -7.68
C VAL A 38 -7.38 2.16 -7.26
N ASN A 39 -8.06 3.31 -7.24
CA ASN A 39 -7.46 4.56 -6.76
C ASN A 39 -7.09 4.50 -5.27
N LYS A 40 -7.89 3.83 -4.44
CA LYS A 40 -7.55 3.59 -3.03
C LYS A 40 -6.28 2.75 -2.91
N GLN A 41 -6.17 1.67 -3.68
CA GLN A 41 -4.96 0.84 -3.70
C GLN A 41 -3.75 1.64 -4.20
N ARG A 42 -3.88 2.41 -5.29
CA ARG A 42 -2.81 3.27 -5.80
C ARG A 42 -2.32 4.26 -4.75
N LYS A 43 -3.22 4.84 -3.96
CA LYS A 43 -2.88 5.71 -2.84
C LYS A 43 -2.14 4.94 -1.73
N GLN A 44 -2.64 3.76 -1.38
CA GLN A 44 -2.01 2.91 -0.36
C GLN A 44 -0.61 2.44 -0.76
N PHE A 45 -0.39 2.12 -2.03
CA PHE A 45 0.90 1.65 -2.55
C PHE A 45 1.71 2.79 -3.19
N GLY A 46 1.46 4.06 -2.88
CA GLY A 46 2.29 5.17 -3.38
C GLY A 46 2.42 5.28 -4.91
N GLU A 47 1.49 4.68 -5.67
CA GLU A 47 1.54 4.65 -7.15
C GLU A 47 0.98 5.94 -7.78
N THR A 48 0.44 6.84 -6.96
CA THR A 48 -0.10 8.12 -7.40
C THR A 48 0.99 9.06 -7.90
N LYS A 49 0.66 9.97 -8.82
CA LYS A 49 1.59 10.97 -9.34
C LYS A 49 2.25 11.79 -8.22
N GLY A 50 1.48 12.18 -7.21
CA GLY A 50 1.98 12.94 -6.07
C GLY A 50 2.97 12.14 -5.21
N ALA A 51 2.69 10.86 -4.94
CA ALA A 51 3.63 10.00 -4.23
C ALA A 51 4.95 9.82 -5.00
N LYS A 52 4.87 9.57 -6.32
CA LYS A 52 6.06 9.50 -7.18
C LYS A 52 6.85 10.80 -7.23
N ALA A 53 6.17 11.95 -7.21
CA ALA A 53 6.83 13.25 -7.18
C ALA A 53 7.60 13.47 -5.87
N LYS A 54 7.00 13.11 -4.72
CA LYS A 54 7.67 13.15 -3.41
C LYS A 54 8.90 12.24 -3.37
N ASP A 55 8.79 11.05 -3.97
CA ASP A 55 9.91 10.12 -4.04
C ASP A 55 11.09 10.64 -4.87
N ARG A 56 10.80 11.21 -6.06
CA ARG A 56 11.81 11.89 -6.89
C ARG A 56 12.45 13.09 -6.21
N ALA A 57 11.68 13.82 -5.39
CA ALA A 57 12.17 14.94 -4.60
C ALA A 57 12.95 14.51 -3.34
N GLY A 58 13.12 13.20 -3.09
CA GLY A 58 13.79 12.71 -1.88
C GLY A 58 12.98 12.87 -0.60
N ALA A 59 11.72 13.31 -0.70
CA ALA A 59 10.81 13.52 0.42
C ALA A 59 9.87 12.32 0.65
N SER A 60 10.22 11.13 0.13
CA SER A 60 9.45 9.92 0.39
C SER A 60 9.57 9.52 1.86
N PRO A 61 8.45 9.27 2.55
CA PRO A 61 8.44 8.74 3.91
C PRO A 61 9.30 7.48 4.09
N ASP A 62 9.41 6.64 3.05
CA ASP A 62 10.19 5.40 3.04
C ASP A 62 11.68 5.60 3.33
N ARG A 63 12.24 6.77 3.01
CA ARG A 63 13.67 7.03 3.22
C ARG A 63 14.07 7.13 4.68
N ASN A 64 13.11 7.37 5.57
CA ASN A 64 13.35 7.46 7.01
C ASN A 64 13.19 6.12 7.74
N VAL A 65 12.82 5.05 7.02
CA VAL A 65 12.58 3.72 7.57
C VAL A 65 13.76 2.80 7.24
N PRO A 66 14.25 1.96 8.18
CA PRO A 66 15.31 0.99 7.94
C PRO A 66 14.98 -0.15 6.94
N ILE A 67 13.86 -0.07 6.23
CA ILE A 67 13.39 -1.06 5.26
C ILE A 67 13.14 -0.32 3.95
N ALA A 68 13.79 -0.76 2.87
CA ALA A 68 13.58 -0.17 1.56
C ALA A 68 12.16 -0.42 1.04
N ASN A 69 11.56 0.59 0.39
CA ASN A 69 10.22 0.52 -0.20
C ASN A 69 9.14 0.06 0.81
N TYR A 70 9.29 0.39 2.09
CA TYR A 70 8.48 -0.10 3.19
C TYR A 70 6.97 0.15 3.02
N GLU A 71 6.60 1.32 2.50
CA GLU A 71 5.23 1.70 2.18
C GLU A 71 4.60 0.76 1.14
N HIS A 72 5.41 0.19 0.25
CA HIS A 72 4.94 -0.66 -0.84
C HIS A 72 4.86 -2.14 -0.46
N MET A 73 5.40 -2.52 0.70
CA MET A 73 5.44 -3.91 1.15
C MET A 73 4.13 -4.36 1.78
N THR A 74 3.76 -5.61 1.51
CA THR A 74 2.68 -6.31 2.19
C THR A 74 3.09 -6.69 3.62
N VAL A 75 2.11 -6.93 4.50
CA VAL A 75 2.40 -7.34 5.89
C VAL A 75 3.33 -8.57 5.96
N PRO A 76 3.14 -9.64 5.17
CA PRO A 76 4.06 -10.77 5.15
C PRO A 76 5.49 -10.39 4.75
N GLN A 77 5.65 -9.56 3.72
CA GLN A 77 6.97 -9.10 3.28
C GLN A 77 7.66 -8.27 4.37
N VAL A 78 6.91 -7.37 5.04
CA VAL A 78 7.45 -6.59 6.16
C VAL A 78 7.90 -7.52 7.28
N ARG A 79 7.11 -8.54 7.63
CA ARG A 79 7.48 -9.52 8.68
C ARG A 79 8.80 -10.20 8.39
N SER A 80 9.03 -10.62 7.14
CA SER A 80 10.31 -11.20 6.72
C SER A 80 11.46 -10.21 6.90
N ALA A 81 11.29 -8.96 6.45
CA ALA A 81 12.31 -7.93 6.62
C ALA A 81 12.59 -7.58 8.09
N LEU A 82 11.57 -7.57 8.95
CA LEU A 82 11.72 -7.29 10.38
C LEU A 82 12.62 -8.29 11.11
N ALA A 83 12.70 -9.54 10.63
CA ALA A 83 13.53 -10.59 11.23
C ALA A 83 15.03 -10.31 11.06
N GLU A 84 15.42 -9.61 9.99
CA GLU A 84 16.82 -9.28 9.68
C GLU A 84 17.28 -7.97 10.36
N LEU A 85 16.35 -7.20 10.94
CA LEU A 85 16.66 -5.92 11.58
C LEU A 85 17.13 -6.08 13.02
N THR A 86 17.92 -5.11 13.49
CA THR A 86 18.27 -4.96 14.91
C THR A 86 17.08 -4.43 15.73
N ALA A 87 17.11 -4.62 17.06
CA ALA A 87 16.08 -4.10 17.97
C ALA A 87 15.89 -2.57 17.85
N ALA A 88 16.98 -1.82 17.69
CA ALA A 88 16.94 -0.36 17.49
C ALA A 88 16.26 0.03 16.16
N GLN A 89 16.54 -0.71 15.08
CA GLN A 89 15.88 -0.50 13.79
C GLN A 89 14.39 -0.87 13.87
N ARG A 90 14.03 -1.97 14.53
CA ARG A 90 12.62 -2.35 14.77
C ARG A 90 11.85 -1.26 15.52
N LYS A 91 12.47 -0.61 16.52
CA LYS A 91 11.86 0.53 17.23
C LYS A 91 11.57 1.71 16.29
N LYS A 92 12.49 2.05 15.37
CA LYS A 92 12.27 3.08 14.34
C LYS A 92 11.11 2.72 13.42
N VAL A 93 11.05 1.47 12.96
CA VAL A 93 9.94 0.97 12.12
C VAL A 93 8.62 1.09 12.89
N ARG A 94 8.59 0.73 14.18
CA ARG A 94 7.40 0.88 15.04
C ARG A 94 6.92 2.32 15.10
N THR A 95 7.81 3.26 15.43
CA THR A 95 7.45 4.69 15.52
C THR A 95 6.93 5.24 14.20
N TYR A 96 7.53 4.81 13.09
CA TYR A 96 7.07 5.19 11.76
C TYR A 96 5.69 4.60 11.47
N GLU A 97 5.49 3.30 11.70
CA GLU A 97 4.24 2.60 11.40
C GLU A 97 3.05 3.18 12.18
N THR A 98 3.24 3.51 13.47
CA THR A 98 2.21 4.13 14.31
C THR A 98 1.80 5.51 13.83
N ALA A 99 2.73 6.29 13.26
CA ALA A 99 2.46 7.62 12.72
C ALA A 99 1.90 7.60 11.28
N HIS A 100 2.02 6.46 10.58
CA HIS A 100 1.64 6.32 9.18
C HIS A 100 0.48 5.33 9.02
N LYS A 101 0.69 4.20 8.32
CA LYS A 101 -0.39 3.28 7.91
C LYS A 101 -1.04 2.53 9.06
N ASN A 102 -0.38 2.48 10.22
CA ASN A 102 -0.87 1.81 11.42
C ASN A 102 -1.39 0.39 11.13
N ARG A 103 -0.64 -0.39 10.34
CA ARG A 103 -1.00 -1.76 9.97
C ARG A 103 -0.88 -2.65 11.20
N LYS A 104 -2.03 -3.06 11.75
CA LYS A 104 -2.12 -3.93 12.93
C LYS A 104 -1.19 -5.14 12.85
N GLY A 105 -1.19 -5.87 11.72
CA GLY A 105 -0.38 -7.06 11.57
C GLY A 105 1.15 -6.84 11.55
N VAL A 106 1.60 -5.61 11.29
CA VAL A 106 3.02 -5.22 11.40
C VAL A 106 3.34 -4.87 12.85
N LEU A 107 2.48 -4.09 13.53
CA LEU A 107 2.65 -3.77 14.94
C LEU A 107 2.68 -5.02 15.82
N GLU A 108 1.76 -5.96 15.58
CA GLU A 108 1.76 -7.26 16.26
C GLU A 108 3.04 -8.06 16.01
N ALA A 109 3.61 -7.97 14.80
CA ALA A 109 4.86 -8.65 14.49
C ALA A 109 6.05 -8.01 15.20
N LEU A 110 6.07 -6.68 15.30
CA LEU A 110 7.06 -5.93 16.08
C LEU A 110 6.96 -6.24 17.56
N ASP A 111 5.75 -6.40 18.11
CA ASP A 111 5.51 -6.78 19.50
C ASP A 111 5.99 -8.19 19.83
N ARG A 112 5.89 -9.13 18.88
CA ARG A 112 6.40 -10.50 19.06
C ARG A 112 7.92 -10.63 18.98
N LEU A 113 8.60 -9.65 18.37
CA LEU A 113 10.06 -9.63 18.16
C LEU A 113 10.80 -8.74 19.17
N HIS A 114 10.10 -8.29 20.20
CA HIS A 114 10.56 -7.32 21.20
C HIS A 114 11.13 -7.98 22.46
#